data_AF-A0A1G2LQ88-F1
#
_entry.id   AF-A0A1G2LQ88-F1
#
_cell.length_a   1.000
_cell.length_b   1.000
_cell.length_c   1.000
_cell.angle_alpha   90.00
_cell.angle_beta   90.00
_cell.angle_gamma   90.00
#
_symmetry.space_group_name_H-M   'P 1'
#
loop_
_entity.id
_entity.type
_entity.pdbx_description
1 polymer ?
#
loop_
_entity_poly.entity_id
_entity_poly.type
_entity_poly.pdbx_seq_one_letter_code
_entity_poly.pdbx_strand_id
1 'polypeptide(L)'
;MKITEEYYLALGIPEETILAINKELCLITLNKLSSTARPLRIEMLQEAIGWPRGKDQAHRITTEIYKSHDFVVAVGKPGKEAAPDFKRKHYKTGKITNNKNDMNPFIMQAGVKIGKDLTFGDMFEQIGHLMRADIFGLEIFGMLIYRMAFMLDHMKNKENKWRYVPPKISLAVLKKRLPEIEGIPIDVYLYFLDVLALNEDVKMHTMGHENAEGDYGRINTLLTFANLVAVLLNRRSLAKFFFAFAYPPFNRSPLPKIKSLFETFPTLSPVF
;
A
#
# COMPACT_ATOMS: atom_id res chain seq x y z
N MET A 1 -20.11 -12.98 11.38
CA MET A 1 -21.23 -12.17 10.87
C MET A 1 -21.12 -12.16 9.36
N LYS A 2 -22.16 -12.58 8.65
CA LYS A 2 -22.19 -12.45 7.18
C LYS A 2 -22.57 -11.01 6.87
N ILE A 3 -21.72 -10.31 6.13
CA ILE A 3 -22.01 -8.95 5.68
C ILE A 3 -22.76 -9.06 4.36
N THR A 4 -23.95 -8.48 4.33
CA THR A 4 -24.88 -8.51 3.18
C THR A 4 -25.22 -7.10 2.75
N GLU A 5 -25.99 -6.95 1.69
CA GLU A 5 -26.50 -5.65 1.26
C GLU A 5 -27.28 -4.93 2.37
N GLU A 6 -28.12 -5.65 3.13
CA GLU A 6 -28.91 -5.09 4.23
C GLU A 6 -28.04 -4.47 5.32
N TYR A 7 -26.83 -5.00 5.53
CA TYR A 7 -25.87 -4.40 6.47
C TYR A 7 -25.47 -2.99 6.04
N TYR A 8 -25.20 -2.77 4.75
CA TYR A 8 -24.81 -1.46 4.25
C TYR A 8 -26.01 -0.50 4.17
N LEU A 9 -27.19 -1.00 3.81
CA LEU A 9 -28.43 -0.21 3.88
C LEU A 9 -28.70 0.28 5.32
N ALA A 10 -28.46 -0.58 6.33
CA ALA A 10 -28.57 -0.20 7.73
C ALA A 10 -27.52 0.85 8.17
N LEU A 11 -26.39 0.95 7.45
CA LEU A 11 -25.39 2.02 7.62
C LEU A 11 -25.75 3.30 6.83
N GLY A 12 -26.91 3.34 6.19
CA GLY A 12 -27.35 4.47 5.36
C GLY A 12 -26.55 4.60 4.05
N ILE A 13 -25.96 3.52 3.56
CA ILE A 13 -25.32 3.49 2.25
C ILE A 13 -26.39 3.14 1.21
N PRO A 14 -26.62 3.99 0.18
CA PRO A 14 -27.59 3.67 -0.87
C PRO A 14 -27.18 2.43 -1.67
N GLU A 15 -28.14 1.59 -2.05
CA GLU A 15 -27.96 0.40 -2.88
C GLU A 15 -27.16 0.70 -4.16
N GLU A 16 -27.53 1.78 -4.86
CA GLU A 16 -26.85 2.18 -6.09
C GLU A 16 -25.37 2.50 -5.87
N THR A 17 -25.01 3.01 -4.69
CA THR A 17 -23.62 3.27 -4.31
C THR A 17 -22.87 1.96 -4.09
N ILE A 18 -23.49 1.01 -3.41
CA ILE A 18 -22.90 -0.31 -3.11
C ILE A 18 -22.65 -1.08 -4.42
N LEU A 19 -23.67 -1.14 -5.29
CA LEU A 19 -23.58 -1.81 -6.59
C LEU A 19 -22.54 -1.15 -7.51
N ALA A 20 -22.46 0.19 -7.52
CA ALA A 20 -21.46 0.91 -8.30
C ALA A 20 -20.03 0.62 -7.81
N ILE A 21 -19.80 0.61 -6.49
CA ILE A 21 -18.50 0.26 -5.90
C ILE A 21 -18.17 -1.21 -6.17
N ASN A 22 -19.12 -2.12 -5.99
CA ASN A 22 -18.90 -3.54 -6.29
C ASN A 22 -18.51 -3.75 -7.76
N LYS A 23 -19.26 -3.16 -8.70
CA LYS A 23 -18.96 -3.23 -10.12
C LYS A 23 -17.56 -2.71 -10.46
N GLU A 24 -17.11 -1.67 -9.77
CA GLU A 24 -15.79 -1.06 -9.97
C GLU A 24 -14.66 -1.87 -9.33
N LEU A 25 -14.88 -2.43 -8.13
CA LEU A 25 -13.84 -3.05 -7.32
C LEU A 25 -13.83 -4.59 -7.35
N CYS A 26 -14.85 -5.25 -7.90
CA CYS A 26 -14.95 -6.70 -7.87
C CYS A 26 -13.74 -7.39 -8.54
N LEU A 27 -13.39 -8.56 -8.02
CA LEU A 27 -12.29 -9.37 -8.51
C LEU A 27 -12.82 -10.46 -9.43
N ILE A 28 -12.86 -10.15 -10.74
CA ILE A 28 -13.34 -11.08 -11.78
C ILE A 28 -12.49 -12.35 -11.84
N THR A 29 -11.21 -12.29 -11.45
CA THR A 29 -10.34 -13.48 -11.40
C THR A 29 -9.41 -13.44 -10.20
N LEU A 30 -9.58 -14.39 -9.28
CA LEU A 30 -8.72 -14.54 -8.09
C LEU A 30 -7.48 -15.39 -8.36
N ASN A 31 -7.52 -16.23 -9.40
CA ASN A 31 -6.38 -17.02 -9.80
C ASN A 31 -5.33 -16.09 -10.39
N LYS A 32 -4.06 -16.27 -9.99
CA LYS A 32 -2.89 -15.61 -10.59
C LYS A 32 -2.66 -14.14 -10.25
N LEU A 33 -3.30 -13.56 -9.21
CA LEU A 33 -3.05 -12.16 -8.77
C LEU A 33 -1.56 -11.80 -8.71
N SER A 34 -0.76 -12.57 -7.96
CA SER A 34 0.68 -12.32 -7.83
C SER A 34 1.43 -12.42 -9.17
N SER A 35 1.12 -13.42 -9.99
CA SER A 35 1.79 -13.63 -11.28
C SER A 35 1.41 -12.57 -12.32
N THR A 36 0.18 -12.06 -12.29
CA THR A 36 -0.26 -10.96 -13.15
C THR A 36 0.39 -9.64 -12.73
N ALA A 37 0.55 -9.41 -11.42
CA ALA A 37 1.22 -8.23 -10.89
C ALA A 37 2.73 -8.21 -11.17
N ARG A 38 3.39 -9.38 -11.18
CA ARG A 38 4.84 -9.50 -11.25
C ARG A 38 5.51 -8.74 -12.41
N PRO A 39 5.09 -8.87 -13.68
CA PRO A 39 5.73 -8.13 -14.78
C PRO A 39 5.68 -6.61 -14.56
N LEU A 40 4.53 -6.08 -14.12
CA LEU A 40 4.36 -4.66 -13.83
C LEU A 40 5.25 -4.20 -12.67
N ARG A 41 5.35 -5.02 -11.61
CA ARG A 41 6.25 -4.77 -10.48
C ARG A 41 7.70 -4.71 -10.92
N ILE A 42 8.13 -5.59 -11.82
CA ILE A 42 9.48 -5.58 -12.37
C ILE A 42 9.75 -4.27 -13.11
N GLU A 43 8.84 -3.81 -13.98
CA GLU A 43 8.99 -2.53 -14.68
C GLU A 43 9.13 -1.34 -13.73
N MET A 44 8.25 -1.24 -12.72
CA MET A 44 8.36 -0.17 -11.69
C MET A 44 9.63 -0.27 -10.86
N LEU A 45 10.03 -1.50 -10.49
CA LEU A 45 11.24 -1.75 -9.74
C LEU A 45 12.49 -1.28 -10.50
N GLN A 46 12.58 -1.61 -11.79
CA GLN A 46 13.71 -1.19 -12.62
C GLN A 46 13.73 0.33 -12.82
N GLU A 47 12.56 0.95 -12.99
CA GLU A 47 12.43 2.42 -12.98
C GLU A 47 13.02 3.02 -11.69
N ALA A 48 12.61 2.50 -10.52
CA ALA A 48 13.04 3.00 -9.22
C ALA A 48 14.54 2.80 -8.94
N ILE A 49 15.08 1.65 -9.35
CA ILE A 49 16.52 1.37 -9.28
C ILE A 49 17.30 2.37 -10.14
N GLY A 50 16.77 2.74 -11.31
CA GLY A 50 17.38 3.69 -12.25
C GLY A 50 17.32 5.16 -11.83
N TRP A 51 16.50 5.54 -10.84
CA TRP A 51 16.42 6.93 -10.40
C TRP A 51 17.74 7.49 -9.86
N PRO A 52 18.00 8.79 -10.09
CA PRO A 52 19.23 9.44 -9.68
C PRO A 52 19.42 9.36 -8.15
N ARG A 53 20.69 9.32 -7.73
CA ARG A 53 21.08 9.16 -6.32
C ARG A 53 22.06 10.26 -5.93
N GLY A 54 21.82 10.83 -4.76
CA GLY A 54 22.71 11.75 -4.07
C GLY A 54 23.99 11.12 -3.55
N LYS A 55 24.94 11.93 -3.09
CA LYS A 55 26.20 11.42 -2.50
C LYS A 55 25.96 10.68 -1.19
N ASP A 56 25.03 11.18 -0.37
CA ASP A 56 24.69 10.69 0.96
C ASP A 56 23.25 11.10 1.33
N GLN A 57 22.82 10.78 2.55
CA GLN A 57 21.50 11.11 3.06
C GLN A 57 21.24 12.61 3.23
N ALA A 58 22.27 13.44 3.42
CA ALA A 58 22.11 14.89 3.51
C ALA A 58 21.91 15.53 2.13
N HIS A 59 22.48 14.92 1.08
CA HIS A 59 22.48 15.42 -0.29
C HIS A 59 21.63 14.55 -1.23
N ARG A 60 20.45 14.11 -0.79
CA ARG A 60 19.54 13.26 -1.58
C ARG A 60 19.10 13.95 -2.86
N ILE A 61 18.95 13.17 -3.92
CA ILE A 61 18.22 13.60 -5.11
C ILE A 61 16.77 13.16 -4.96
N THR A 62 15.86 14.10 -5.20
CA THR A 62 14.42 13.89 -5.13
C THR A 62 13.88 13.48 -6.50
N THR A 63 13.05 12.45 -6.52
CA THR A 63 12.22 12.08 -7.68
C THR A 63 10.75 12.21 -7.28
N GLU A 64 10.03 13.10 -7.96
CA GLU A 64 8.58 13.26 -7.80
C GLU A 64 7.85 12.14 -8.57
N ILE A 65 6.83 11.53 -7.96
CA ILE A 65 6.11 10.38 -8.55
C ILE A 65 4.65 10.71 -8.79
N TYR A 66 3.99 11.34 -7.80
CA TYR A 66 2.60 11.75 -7.86
C TYR A 66 2.45 13.22 -7.50
N LYS A 67 1.50 13.88 -8.14
CA LYS A 67 1.09 15.25 -7.82
C LYS A 67 -0.44 15.31 -7.74
N SER A 68 -0.96 15.84 -6.64
CA SER A 68 -2.39 16.08 -6.44
C SER A 68 -2.56 17.44 -5.77
N HIS A 69 -3.17 18.39 -6.48
CA HIS A 69 -3.27 19.79 -6.02
C HIS A 69 -1.91 20.39 -5.63
N ASP A 70 -1.77 20.88 -4.39
CA ASP A 70 -0.56 21.42 -3.78
C ASP A 70 0.35 20.34 -3.16
N PHE A 71 -0.06 19.07 -3.20
CA PHE A 71 0.71 17.94 -2.70
C PHE A 71 1.53 17.25 -3.77
N VAL A 72 2.74 16.82 -3.39
CA VAL A 72 3.61 15.96 -4.17
C VAL A 72 4.04 14.78 -3.32
N VAL A 73 3.93 13.56 -3.86
CA VAL A 73 4.50 12.35 -3.25
C VAL A 73 5.76 11.99 -4.02
N ALA A 74 6.86 11.88 -3.29
CA ALA A 74 8.19 11.76 -3.85
C ALA A 74 9.05 10.76 -3.07
N VAL A 75 10.22 10.47 -3.62
CA VAL A 75 11.29 9.74 -2.93
C VAL A 75 12.59 10.52 -2.96
N GLY A 76 13.38 10.39 -1.89
CA GLY A 76 14.76 10.88 -1.83
C GLY A 76 15.72 9.71 -1.82
N LYS A 77 16.77 9.75 -2.65
CA LYS A 77 17.77 8.67 -2.75
C LYS A 77 19.18 9.23 -2.49
N PRO A 78 20.00 8.63 -1.60
CA PRO A 78 19.80 7.36 -0.88
C PRO A 78 18.90 7.43 0.36
N GLY A 79 18.24 6.32 0.69
CA GLY A 79 17.44 6.12 1.90
C GLY A 79 18.28 5.77 3.15
N LYS A 80 17.60 5.41 4.25
CA LYS A 80 18.23 5.08 5.53
C LYS A 80 19.05 3.77 5.44
N GLU A 81 18.51 2.74 4.80
CA GLU A 81 19.14 1.41 4.73
C GLU A 81 20.30 1.36 3.72
N ALA A 82 20.58 2.47 3.02
CA ALA A 82 21.71 2.63 2.12
C ALA A 82 22.98 3.14 2.83
N ALA A 83 22.89 3.53 4.11
CA ALA A 83 24.06 3.97 4.87
C ALA A 83 25.08 2.82 5.04
N PRO A 84 26.41 3.09 5.04
CA PRO A 84 27.42 2.03 5.17
C PRO A 84 27.38 1.25 6.50
N ASP A 85 26.88 1.89 7.55
CA ASP A 85 26.70 1.31 8.89
C ASP A 85 25.45 0.43 9.01
N PHE A 86 24.52 0.51 8.04
CA PHE A 86 23.33 -0.33 8.02
C PHE A 86 23.68 -1.76 7.58
N LYS A 87 23.67 -2.70 8.53
CA LYS A 87 24.08 -4.09 8.29
C LYS A 87 22.88 -5.03 8.31
N ARG A 88 22.58 -5.64 7.15
CA ARG A 88 21.62 -6.76 7.07
C ARG A 88 22.21 -7.95 6.33
N LYS A 89 21.75 -9.14 6.71
CA LYS A 89 22.11 -10.40 6.05
C LYS A 89 21.28 -10.56 4.77
N HIS A 90 21.95 -10.67 3.62
CA HIS A 90 21.31 -10.97 2.34
C HIS A 90 20.62 -12.35 2.40
N TYR A 91 19.37 -12.46 1.95
CA TYR A 91 18.54 -13.65 2.17
C TYR A 91 19.06 -14.90 1.44
N LYS A 92 19.61 -14.73 0.23
CA LYS A 92 20.18 -15.86 -0.55
C LYS A 92 21.66 -16.15 -0.25
N THR A 93 22.53 -15.14 -0.34
CA THR A 93 23.98 -15.33 -0.19
C THR A 93 24.47 -15.36 1.26
N GLY A 94 23.67 -14.88 2.22
CA GLY A 94 24.07 -14.77 3.61
C GLY A 94 25.13 -13.69 3.91
N LYS A 95 25.58 -12.93 2.90
CA LYS A 95 26.55 -11.84 3.07
C LYS A 95 25.91 -10.67 3.83
N ILE A 96 26.66 -10.03 4.72
CA ILE A 96 26.25 -8.78 5.36
C ILE A 96 26.45 -7.64 4.36
N THR A 97 25.38 -6.90 4.08
CA THR A 97 25.36 -5.77 3.15
C THR A 97 24.34 -4.73 3.60
N ASN A 98 24.43 -3.53 3.06
CA ASN A 98 23.39 -2.52 3.12
C ASN A 98 22.48 -2.60 1.87
N ASN A 99 21.34 -1.92 1.90
CA ASN A 99 20.50 -1.75 0.72
C ASN A 99 20.91 -0.47 -0.02
N LYS A 100 21.88 -0.58 -0.93
CA LYS A 100 22.35 0.56 -1.73
C LYS A 100 21.21 1.29 -2.46
N ASN A 101 20.15 0.59 -2.85
CA ASN A 101 19.05 1.15 -3.63
C ASN A 101 17.93 1.74 -2.78
N ASP A 102 18.02 1.65 -1.44
CA ASP A 102 17.00 2.19 -0.54
C ASP A 102 16.66 3.64 -0.87
N MET A 103 15.38 3.95 -0.72
CA MET A 103 14.83 5.29 -0.94
C MET A 103 14.09 5.74 0.31
N ASN A 104 13.87 7.05 0.41
CA ASN A 104 13.09 7.66 1.47
C ASN A 104 11.79 8.23 0.88
N PRO A 105 10.65 7.53 0.97
CA PRO A 105 9.34 8.08 0.61
C PRO A 105 8.96 9.26 1.51
N PHE A 106 8.42 10.33 0.94
CA PHE A 106 7.87 11.46 1.70
C PHE A 106 6.79 12.21 0.92
N ILE A 107 6.08 13.09 1.63
CA ILE A 107 5.06 13.98 1.07
C ILE A 107 5.57 15.42 1.20
N MET A 108 5.32 16.21 0.16
CA MET A 108 5.51 17.66 0.16
C MET A 108 4.17 18.35 -0.01
N GLN A 109 4.02 19.51 0.59
CA GLN A 109 2.91 20.44 0.37
C GLN A 109 3.50 21.80 0.04
N ALA A 110 3.03 22.42 -1.04
CA ALA A 110 3.50 23.73 -1.52
C ALA A 110 5.05 23.82 -1.63
N GLY A 111 5.70 22.73 -2.05
CA GLY A 111 7.16 22.67 -2.22
C GLY A 111 7.96 22.38 -0.95
N VAL A 112 7.30 22.19 0.21
CA VAL A 112 7.96 21.90 1.48
C VAL A 112 7.61 20.49 1.93
N LYS A 113 8.61 19.70 2.36
CA LYS A 113 8.36 18.39 2.97
C LYS A 113 7.56 18.56 4.26
N ILE A 114 6.46 17.84 4.39
CA ILE A 114 5.61 17.88 5.57
C ILE A 114 5.81 16.63 6.43
N GLY A 115 5.69 16.81 7.75
CA GLY A 115 5.84 15.74 8.73
C GLY A 115 7.27 15.18 8.85
N LYS A 116 7.41 14.17 9.71
CA LYS A 116 8.63 13.38 9.88
C LYS A 116 8.70 12.25 8.85
N ASP A 117 9.86 11.61 8.73
CA ASP A 117 9.95 10.33 8.00
C ASP A 117 9.07 9.29 8.72
N LEU A 118 8.01 8.83 8.05
CA LEU A 118 7.04 7.92 8.64
C LEU A 118 7.62 6.51 8.77
N THR A 119 7.58 5.98 9.99
CA THR A 119 7.85 4.56 10.25
C THR A 119 6.60 3.71 10.05
N PHE A 120 6.76 2.38 9.97
CA PHE A 120 5.62 1.45 9.98
C PHE A 120 4.75 1.62 11.23
N GLY A 121 5.36 1.90 12.39
CA GLY A 121 4.62 2.16 13.63
C GLY A 121 3.77 3.41 13.54
N ASP A 122 4.33 4.51 13.02
CA ASP A 122 3.59 5.76 12.81
C ASP A 122 2.38 5.52 11.90
N MET A 123 2.57 4.85 10.76
CA MET A 123 1.45 4.57 9.85
C MET A 123 0.38 3.66 10.46
N PHE A 124 0.77 2.71 11.33
CA PHE A 124 -0.22 1.89 12.05
C PHE A 124 -1.02 2.70 13.05
N GLU A 125 -0.38 3.64 13.74
CA GLU A 125 -1.05 4.56 14.66
C GLU A 125 -2.04 5.46 13.90
N GLN A 126 -1.59 6.08 12.81
CA GLN A 126 -2.43 6.93 11.95
C GLN A 126 -3.66 6.20 11.41
N ILE A 127 -3.49 4.97 10.91
CA ILE A 127 -4.61 4.13 10.45
C ILE A 127 -5.47 3.66 11.64
N GLY A 128 -4.86 3.41 12.79
CA GLY A 128 -5.54 3.03 14.03
C GLY A 128 -6.51 4.11 14.54
N HIS A 129 -6.17 5.40 14.36
CA HIS A 129 -7.06 6.51 14.68
C HIS A 129 -8.37 6.49 13.88
N LEU A 130 -8.41 5.78 12.75
CA LEU A 130 -9.59 5.65 11.89
C LEU A 130 -10.61 4.62 12.39
N MET A 131 -10.30 3.86 13.46
CA MET A 131 -11.17 2.79 13.98
C MET A 131 -12.61 3.25 14.27
N ARG A 132 -12.82 4.56 14.48
CA ARG A 132 -14.13 5.15 14.80
C ARG A 132 -14.60 6.18 13.77
N ALA A 133 -13.92 6.32 12.62
CA ALA A 133 -14.23 7.35 11.64
C ALA A 133 -15.51 7.03 10.85
N ASP A 134 -15.42 6.13 9.86
CA ASP A 134 -16.55 5.65 9.07
C ASP A 134 -16.26 4.21 8.64
N ILE A 135 -17.14 3.28 9.00
CA ILE A 135 -16.95 1.83 8.75
C ILE A 135 -16.82 1.57 7.24
N PHE A 136 -17.66 2.18 6.42
CA PHE A 136 -17.66 1.93 4.98
C PHE A 136 -16.51 2.64 4.28
N GLY A 137 -16.15 3.85 4.71
CA GLY A 137 -14.93 4.55 4.26
C GLY A 137 -13.68 3.72 4.57
N LEU A 138 -13.57 3.19 5.78
CA LEU A 138 -12.45 2.33 6.17
C LEU A 138 -12.42 1.02 5.35
N GLU A 139 -13.57 0.44 5.04
CA GLU A 139 -13.67 -0.71 4.14
C GLU A 139 -13.17 -0.40 2.73
N ILE A 140 -13.62 0.70 2.12
CA ILE A 140 -13.17 1.14 0.80
C ILE A 140 -11.65 1.36 0.81
N PHE A 141 -11.13 2.02 1.84
CA PHE A 141 -9.69 2.22 2.00
C PHE A 141 -8.92 0.89 2.01
N GLY A 142 -9.38 -0.09 2.80
CA GLY A 142 -8.78 -1.43 2.85
C GLY A 142 -8.82 -2.16 1.50
N MET A 143 -9.92 -2.05 0.76
CA MET A 143 -10.08 -2.65 -0.56
C MET A 143 -9.14 -2.02 -1.60
N LEU A 144 -8.99 -0.70 -1.59
CA LEU A 144 -8.06 0.01 -2.47
C LEU A 144 -6.62 -0.40 -2.20
N ILE A 145 -6.22 -0.53 -0.93
CA ILE A 145 -4.89 -1.04 -0.54
C ILE A 145 -4.69 -2.49 -1.02
N TYR A 146 -5.70 -3.35 -0.84
CA TYR A 146 -5.63 -4.74 -1.30
C TYR A 146 -5.41 -4.81 -2.82
N ARG A 147 -6.18 -4.06 -3.60
CA ARG A 147 -6.06 -4.03 -5.07
C ARG A 147 -4.71 -3.45 -5.52
N MET A 148 -4.23 -2.41 -4.83
CA MET A 148 -2.92 -1.80 -5.04
C MET A 148 -1.76 -2.78 -4.79
N ALA A 149 -1.91 -3.73 -3.86
CA ALA A 149 -0.92 -4.78 -3.60
C ALA A 149 -0.62 -5.62 -4.85
N PHE A 150 -1.66 -5.88 -5.66
CA PHE A 150 -1.58 -6.69 -6.88
C PHE A 150 -1.58 -5.85 -8.16
N MET A 151 -1.36 -4.54 -8.04
CA MET A 151 -1.29 -3.61 -9.16
C MET A 151 -2.53 -3.60 -10.07
N LEU A 152 -3.71 -3.89 -9.53
CA LEU A 152 -4.94 -4.03 -10.32
C LEU A 152 -5.44 -2.69 -10.89
N ASP A 153 -5.05 -1.60 -10.25
CA ASP A 153 -5.46 -0.24 -10.62
C ASP A 153 -4.24 0.60 -11.07
N HIS A 154 -3.18 -0.07 -11.56
CA HIS A 154 -2.01 0.62 -12.13
C HIS A 154 -2.16 0.74 -13.63
N MET A 155 -1.96 1.96 -14.15
CA MET A 155 -1.99 2.25 -15.57
C MET A 155 -0.71 2.96 -16.00
N LYS A 156 -0.35 2.82 -17.27
CA LYS A 156 0.76 3.59 -17.85
C LYS A 156 0.33 5.04 -18.04
N ASN A 157 1.14 5.96 -17.51
CA ASN A 157 0.99 7.39 -17.74
C ASN A 157 1.53 7.78 -19.13
N LYS A 158 1.51 9.09 -19.45
CA LYS A 158 2.02 9.63 -20.73
C LYS A 158 3.50 9.34 -20.98
N GLU A 159 4.27 9.07 -19.93
CA GLU A 159 5.70 8.74 -19.99
C GLU A 159 5.96 7.22 -20.02
N ASN A 160 4.91 6.41 -20.26
CA ASN A 160 4.96 4.95 -20.29
C ASN A 160 5.39 4.34 -18.94
N LYS A 161 5.13 5.03 -17.83
CA LYS A 161 5.44 4.59 -16.47
C LYS A 161 4.17 4.12 -15.76
N TRP A 162 4.27 2.99 -15.06
CA TRP A 162 3.15 2.47 -14.26
C TRP A 162 2.91 3.36 -13.04
N ARG A 163 1.68 3.83 -12.89
CA ARG A 163 1.24 4.69 -11.80
C ARG A 163 -0.10 4.19 -11.29
N TYR A 164 -0.30 4.27 -9.98
CA TYR A 164 -1.57 3.95 -9.35
C TYR A 164 -2.63 4.97 -9.76
N VAL A 165 -3.74 4.50 -10.29
CA VAL A 165 -4.90 5.29 -10.68
C VAL A 165 -6.09 4.75 -9.90
N PRO A 166 -6.37 5.29 -8.70
CA PRO A 166 -7.46 4.79 -7.87
C PRO A 166 -8.80 4.84 -8.65
N PRO A 167 -9.65 3.80 -8.53
CA PRO A 167 -10.96 3.78 -9.16
C PRO A 167 -11.83 4.98 -8.72
N LYS A 168 -12.47 5.63 -9.68
CA LYS A 168 -13.03 6.98 -9.53
C LYS A 168 -14.22 7.02 -8.58
N ILE A 169 -15.14 6.06 -8.70
CA ILE A 169 -16.38 6.04 -7.91
C ILE A 169 -16.02 5.77 -6.45
N SER A 170 -15.22 4.74 -6.22
CA SER A 170 -14.75 4.34 -4.89
C SER A 170 -13.93 5.44 -4.23
N LEU A 171 -13.03 6.10 -4.97
CA LEU A 171 -12.28 7.23 -4.43
C LEU A 171 -13.19 8.42 -4.08
N ALA A 172 -14.18 8.74 -4.90
CA ALA A 172 -15.11 9.83 -4.61
C ALA A 172 -15.92 9.57 -3.33
N VAL A 173 -16.43 8.34 -3.16
CA VAL A 173 -17.13 7.94 -1.94
C VAL A 173 -16.19 7.95 -0.74
N LEU A 174 -14.97 7.45 -0.91
CA LEU A 174 -13.95 7.47 0.13
C LEU A 174 -13.62 8.90 0.58
N LYS A 175 -13.37 9.83 -0.35
CA LYS A 175 -13.08 11.24 -0.03
C LYS A 175 -14.22 11.92 0.76
N LYS A 176 -15.46 11.51 0.55
CA LYS A 176 -16.61 12.05 1.32
C LYS A 176 -16.65 11.50 2.75
N ARG A 177 -16.30 10.24 2.94
CA ARG A 177 -16.45 9.51 4.22
C ARG A 177 -15.20 9.58 5.10
N LEU A 178 -14.04 9.58 4.45
CA LEU A 178 -12.72 9.62 5.05
C LEU A 178 -11.86 10.57 4.20
N PRO A 179 -12.03 11.90 4.35
CA PRO A 179 -11.38 12.89 3.49
C PRO A 179 -9.87 12.92 3.65
N GLU A 180 -9.37 12.66 4.86
CA GLU A 180 -7.96 12.78 5.22
C GLU A 180 -7.55 11.80 6.33
N ILE A 181 -6.24 11.61 6.46
CA ILE A 181 -5.59 10.90 7.57
C ILE A 181 -4.48 11.82 8.09
N GLU A 182 -4.59 12.27 9.34
CA GLU A 182 -3.65 13.23 9.96
C GLU A 182 -3.38 14.48 9.08
N GLY A 183 -4.44 15.08 8.55
CA GLY A 183 -4.33 16.27 7.68
C GLY A 183 -3.81 16.02 6.27
N ILE A 184 -3.55 14.75 5.90
CA ILE A 184 -3.17 14.36 4.53
C ILE A 184 -4.42 13.90 3.77
N PRO A 185 -4.76 14.51 2.62
CA PRO A 185 -5.87 14.05 1.80
C PRO A 185 -5.76 12.55 1.46
N ILE A 186 -6.87 11.83 1.51
CA ILE A 186 -6.87 10.36 1.44
C ILE A 186 -6.28 9.81 0.14
N ASP A 187 -6.44 10.52 -0.99
CA ASP A 187 -5.81 10.16 -2.27
C ASP A 187 -4.29 10.34 -2.21
N VAL A 188 -3.82 11.41 -1.58
CA VAL A 188 -2.38 11.64 -1.36
C VAL A 188 -1.81 10.56 -0.45
N TYR A 189 -2.54 10.14 0.58
CA TYR A 189 -2.14 9.04 1.47
C TYR A 189 -2.07 7.69 0.72
N LEU A 190 -3.02 7.42 -0.19
CA LEU A 190 -2.97 6.24 -1.06
C LEU A 190 -1.75 6.27 -2.00
N TYR A 191 -1.43 7.42 -2.59
CA TYR A 191 -0.22 7.58 -3.39
C TYR A 191 1.06 7.35 -2.57
N PHE A 192 1.09 7.84 -1.33
CA PHE A 192 2.20 7.58 -0.41
C PHE A 192 2.37 6.09 -0.11
N LEU A 193 1.28 5.35 0.15
CA LEU A 193 1.32 3.90 0.35
C LEU A 193 1.85 3.16 -0.89
N ASP A 194 1.50 3.60 -2.10
CA ASP A 194 2.03 3.01 -3.34
C ASP A 194 3.56 3.21 -3.47
N VAL A 195 4.04 4.43 -3.18
CA VAL A 195 5.48 4.75 -3.20
C VAL A 195 6.24 3.99 -2.11
N LEU A 196 5.67 3.88 -0.92
CA LEU A 196 6.22 3.07 0.16
C LEU A 196 6.36 1.61 -0.27
N ALA A 197 5.31 1.03 -0.87
CA ALA A 197 5.32 -0.34 -1.33
C ALA A 197 6.35 -0.59 -2.44
N LEU A 198 6.57 0.39 -3.33
CA LEU A 198 7.65 0.36 -4.31
C LEU A 198 9.03 0.35 -3.65
N ASN A 199 9.24 1.13 -2.59
CA ASN A 199 10.50 1.10 -1.85
C ASN A 199 10.75 -0.26 -1.18
N GLU A 200 9.71 -0.92 -0.66
CA GLU A 200 9.83 -2.27 -0.11
C GLU A 200 10.16 -3.31 -1.21
N ASP A 201 9.65 -3.15 -2.43
CA ASP A 201 10.11 -3.96 -3.58
C ASP A 201 11.61 -3.76 -3.86
N VAL A 202 12.10 -2.51 -3.83
CA VAL A 202 13.52 -2.18 -4.02
C VAL A 202 14.41 -2.78 -2.93
N LYS A 203 13.96 -2.76 -1.67
CA LYS A 203 14.63 -3.42 -0.54
C LYS A 203 14.74 -4.92 -0.76
N MET A 204 13.64 -5.57 -1.07
CA MET A 204 13.60 -7.02 -1.22
C MET A 204 14.42 -7.49 -2.42
N HIS A 205 14.39 -6.74 -3.53
CA HIS A 205 15.27 -6.99 -4.68
C HIS A 205 16.75 -6.98 -4.27
N THR A 206 17.19 -5.91 -3.60
CA THR A 206 18.59 -5.74 -3.21
C THR A 206 19.05 -6.77 -2.18
N MET A 207 18.12 -7.35 -1.42
CA MET A 207 18.39 -8.37 -0.40
C MET A 207 18.25 -9.81 -0.89
N GLY A 208 18.01 -10.03 -2.18
CA GLY A 208 18.07 -11.35 -2.83
C GLY A 208 16.77 -11.89 -3.39
N HIS A 209 15.65 -11.19 -3.21
CA HIS A 209 14.38 -11.51 -3.87
C HIS A 209 14.26 -10.73 -5.18
N GLU A 210 15.17 -11.03 -6.10
CA GLU A 210 15.32 -10.33 -7.37
C GLU A 210 14.04 -10.38 -8.22
N ASN A 211 13.86 -9.37 -9.07
CA ASN A 211 12.75 -9.29 -10.03
C ASN A 211 11.38 -9.60 -9.43
N ALA A 212 11.07 -8.96 -8.29
CA ALA A 212 9.81 -9.06 -7.58
C ALA A 212 9.40 -10.53 -7.33
N GLU A 213 10.36 -11.39 -7.00
CA GLU A 213 10.13 -12.82 -6.75
C GLU A 213 9.23 -13.01 -5.51
N GLY A 214 8.18 -13.81 -5.66
CA GLY A 214 7.23 -14.11 -4.59
C GLY A 214 6.38 -12.91 -4.15
N ASP A 215 5.80 -13.05 -2.96
CA ASP A 215 4.88 -12.07 -2.37
C ASP A 215 5.59 -11.12 -1.38
N TYR A 216 6.90 -10.90 -1.55
CA TYR A 216 7.70 -9.96 -0.76
C TYR A 216 7.55 -8.52 -1.26
N GLY A 217 8.01 -7.54 -0.48
CA GLY A 217 8.08 -6.13 -0.84
C GLY A 217 6.71 -5.43 -0.82
N ARG A 218 6.18 -5.10 -1.99
CA ARG A 218 4.87 -4.47 -2.17
C ARG A 218 3.74 -5.30 -1.59
N ILE A 219 3.67 -6.58 -1.98
CA ILE A 219 2.52 -7.45 -1.70
C ILE A 219 2.37 -7.64 -0.19
N ASN A 220 3.39 -8.13 0.51
CA ASN A 220 3.31 -8.33 1.96
C ASN A 220 3.12 -7.00 2.74
N THR A 221 3.71 -5.89 2.28
CA THR A 221 3.55 -4.57 2.92
C THR A 221 2.11 -4.10 2.85
N LEU A 222 1.55 -4.00 1.64
CA LEU A 222 0.18 -3.51 1.46
C LEU A 222 -0.86 -4.48 2.02
N LEU A 223 -0.65 -5.79 1.90
CA LEU A 223 -1.54 -6.76 2.56
C LEU A 223 -1.46 -6.70 4.08
N THR A 224 -0.35 -6.24 4.67
CA THR A 224 -0.28 -6.02 6.13
C THR A 224 -1.15 -4.83 6.53
N PHE A 225 -1.11 -3.73 5.78
CA PHE A 225 -2.02 -2.59 6.00
C PHE A 225 -3.49 -2.96 5.76
N ALA A 226 -3.78 -3.74 4.71
CA ALA A 226 -5.15 -4.23 4.48
C ALA A 226 -5.64 -5.15 5.62
N ASN A 227 -4.75 -5.95 6.22
CA ASN A 227 -5.09 -6.77 7.39
C ASN A 227 -5.31 -5.91 8.64
N LEU A 228 -4.54 -4.84 8.83
CA LEU A 228 -4.79 -3.87 9.90
C LEU A 228 -6.19 -3.28 9.76
N VAL A 229 -6.56 -2.82 8.57
CA VAL A 229 -7.91 -2.32 8.28
C VAL A 229 -8.97 -3.38 8.59
N ALA A 230 -8.77 -4.62 8.16
CA ALA A 230 -9.68 -5.72 8.45
C ALA A 230 -9.85 -6.01 9.95
N VAL A 231 -8.80 -5.81 10.75
CA VAL A 231 -8.83 -5.90 12.21
C VAL A 231 -9.61 -4.74 12.82
N LEU A 232 -9.41 -3.51 12.34
CA LEU A 232 -10.14 -2.33 12.81
C LEU A 232 -11.64 -2.42 12.50
N LEU A 233 -12.00 -3.06 11.39
CA LEU A 233 -13.40 -3.41 11.05
C LEU A 233 -13.97 -4.56 11.89
N ASN A 234 -13.18 -5.14 12.80
CA ASN A 234 -13.51 -6.32 13.59
C ASN A 234 -13.88 -7.57 12.74
N ARG A 235 -13.28 -7.69 11.55
CA ARG A 235 -13.48 -8.82 10.63
C ARG A 235 -12.33 -9.83 10.68
N ARG A 236 -11.23 -9.46 11.35
CA ARG A 236 -10.06 -10.29 11.59
C ARG A 236 -9.60 -10.13 13.04
N SER A 237 -8.94 -11.16 13.57
CA SER A 237 -8.49 -11.18 14.96
C SER A 237 -7.28 -10.27 15.18
N LEU A 238 -7.43 -9.29 16.08
CA LEU A 238 -6.36 -8.45 16.60
C LEU A 238 -5.21 -9.28 17.18
N ALA A 239 -5.53 -10.29 17.99
CA ALA A 239 -4.53 -11.18 18.60
C ALA A 239 -3.71 -11.92 17.53
N LYS A 240 -4.36 -12.50 16.51
CA LYS A 240 -3.64 -13.16 15.41
C LYS A 240 -2.81 -12.18 14.60
N PHE A 241 -3.31 -10.95 14.40
CA PHE A 241 -2.58 -9.91 13.70
C PHE A 241 -1.26 -9.59 14.41
N PHE A 242 -1.29 -9.28 15.71
CA PHE A 242 -0.09 -8.99 16.50
C PHE A 242 0.83 -10.18 16.68
N PHE A 243 0.27 -11.37 16.91
CA PHE A 243 1.07 -12.59 17.07
C PHE A 243 1.92 -12.88 15.84
N ALA A 244 1.45 -12.56 14.63
CA ALA A 244 2.25 -12.73 13.41
C ALA A 244 3.53 -11.87 13.40
N PHE A 245 3.58 -10.74 14.11
CA PHE A 245 4.81 -9.93 14.24
C PHE A 245 5.83 -10.54 15.19
N ALA A 246 5.39 -11.39 16.12
CA ALA A 246 6.23 -12.03 17.13
C ALA A 246 6.98 -13.27 16.63
N TYR A 247 6.65 -13.78 15.43
CA TYR A 247 7.27 -14.99 14.87
C TYR A 247 7.94 -14.70 13.52
N PRO A 248 9.05 -15.39 13.20
CA PRO A 248 9.62 -15.35 11.87
C PRO A 248 8.58 -15.77 10.83
N PRO A 249 8.48 -15.05 9.71
CA PRO A 249 9.25 -13.85 9.37
C PRO A 249 8.72 -12.59 10.08
N PHE A 250 9.57 -11.96 10.91
CA PHE A 250 9.21 -10.81 11.74
C PHE A 250 8.73 -9.61 10.92
N ASN A 251 8.03 -8.69 11.60
CA ASN A 251 7.61 -7.38 11.07
C ASN A 251 6.54 -7.40 9.96
N ARG A 252 5.74 -8.47 9.85
CA ARG A 252 4.65 -8.53 8.86
C ARG A 252 3.48 -9.39 9.30
N SER A 253 2.29 -9.02 8.84
CA SER A 253 1.05 -9.76 9.07
C SER A 253 0.12 -9.62 7.88
N PRO A 254 0.50 -10.17 6.71
CA PRO A 254 -0.24 -9.96 5.48
C PRO A 254 -1.62 -10.63 5.55
N LEU A 255 -2.64 -9.94 5.03
CA LEU A 255 -3.96 -10.51 4.79
C LEU A 255 -3.81 -11.72 3.85
N PRO A 256 -4.47 -12.85 4.10
CA PRO A 256 -4.51 -13.95 3.16
C PRO A 256 -5.05 -13.48 1.81
N LYS A 257 -4.40 -13.90 0.72
CA LYS A 257 -4.73 -13.40 -0.63
C LYS A 257 -6.16 -13.71 -1.04
N ILE A 258 -6.67 -14.91 -0.74
CA ILE A 258 -7.98 -15.38 -1.21
C ILE A 258 -8.87 -15.86 -0.06
N LYS A 259 -8.29 -16.62 0.89
CA LYS A 259 -9.04 -17.23 1.98
C LYS A 259 -9.73 -16.16 2.84
N SER A 260 -11.05 -16.24 2.95
CA SER A 260 -11.89 -15.29 3.69
C SER A 260 -11.83 -13.85 3.17
N LEU A 261 -11.37 -13.62 1.93
CA LEU A 261 -11.27 -12.28 1.35
C LEU A 261 -12.65 -11.62 1.27
N PHE A 262 -13.65 -12.32 0.72
CA PHE A 262 -14.99 -11.76 0.56
C PHE A 262 -15.78 -11.68 1.87
N GLU A 263 -15.41 -12.45 2.88
CA GLU A 263 -15.94 -12.25 4.24
C GLU A 263 -15.38 -10.96 4.86
N THR A 264 -14.15 -10.60 4.47
CA THR A 264 -13.45 -9.41 4.98
C THR A 264 -13.85 -8.15 4.21
N PHE A 265 -13.92 -8.26 2.88
CA PHE A 265 -14.23 -7.19 1.92
C PHE A 265 -15.29 -7.69 0.92
N PRO A 266 -16.58 -7.66 1.30
CA PRO A 266 -17.67 -8.25 0.52
C PRO A 266 -17.82 -7.68 -0.88
N THR A 267 -17.66 -6.37 -1.07
CA THR A 267 -17.82 -5.75 -2.39
C THR A 267 -16.66 -6.04 -3.35
N LEU A 268 -15.63 -6.80 -2.94
CA LEU A 268 -14.68 -7.42 -3.87
C LEU A 268 -15.23 -8.69 -4.53
N SER A 269 -16.32 -9.27 -4.00
CA SER A 269 -16.96 -10.47 -4.54
C SER A 269 -17.57 -10.19 -5.91
N PRO A 270 -17.39 -11.07 -6.91
CA PRO A 270 -18.12 -10.99 -8.18
C PRO A 270 -19.61 -11.35 -8.04
N VAL A 271 -20.01 -11.92 -6.91
CA VAL A 271 -21.39 -12.32 -6.58
C VAL A 271 -21.76 -11.66 -5.25
N PHE A 272 -21.66 -10.34 -5.20
CA PHE A 272 -22.05 -9.57 -4.03
C PHE A 272 -23.57 -9.47 -3.95
#